data_AF-A0A9W4UWQ2-F1
#
_entry.id   AF-A0A9W4UWQ2-F1
#
_cell.length_a   1.000
_cell.length_b   1.000
_cell.length_c   1.000
_cell.angle_alpha   90.00
_cell.angle_beta   90.00
_cell.angle_gamma   90.00
#
_symmetry.space_group_name_H-M   'P 1'
#
loop_
_entity.id
_entity.type
_entity.pdbx_description
1 polymer ?
#
loop_
_entity_poly.entity_id
_entity_poly.type
_entity_poly.pdbx_seq_one_letter_code
_entity_poly.pdbx_strand_id
1 'polypeptide(L)'
;MSAATLESDLERGIMPTPRGYTTLRDSEYAFIHVFSGRDKASEARRKLQIEWDSSALVNPKFDEYEGDRSDPMQRLVLVFISGFFTDGTDFIYMIEGADDMSKFWLGTFSGKSYNRPCWASPVTVYEFDEIFSSPGLEAEFSGEVSKTETKGLRWKYHYESGLEAWSSLVFSQERYEQIKQADEDHVRELSLQAQKTSEEKGKQGEKQDGKEEEKKEEEEGSKEGEVRIPEQGDSGRSEEGTDDGHGDDGSDATT
;
A
#
# COMPACT_ATOMS: atom_id res chain seq x y z
N MET A 1 -16.94 3.96 -10.80
CA MET A 1 -16.15 4.21 -12.03
C MET A 1 -15.71 2.85 -12.55
N SER A 2 -15.74 2.59 -13.87
CA SER A 2 -15.19 1.34 -14.39
C SER A 2 -13.67 1.46 -14.51
N ALA A 3 -12.93 0.37 -14.31
CA ALA A 3 -11.46 0.34 -14.45
C ALA A 3 -10.98 0.96 -15.78
N ALA A 4 -11.73 0.74 -16.86
CA ALA A 4 -11.45 1.29 -18.20
C ALA A 4 -11.47 2.84 -18.29
N THR A 5 -12.18 3.55 -17.41
CA THR A 5 -12.14 5.03 -17.39
C THR A 5 -10.87 5.53 -16.73
N LEU A 6 -10.41 4.80 -15.71
CA LEU A 6 -9.22 5.10 -14.90
C LEU A 6 -7.94 4.95 -15.73
N GLU A 7 -7.85 3.86 -16.51
CA GLU A 7 -6.78 3.66 -17.49
C GLU A 7 -6.73 4.80 -18.52
N SER A 8 -7.87 5.22 -19.07
CA SER A 8 -7.91 6.26 -20.11
C SER A 8 -7.52 7.66 -19.61
N ASP A 9 -7.76 7.95 -18.33
CA ASP A 9 -7.43 9.25 -17.73
C ASP A 9 -5.95 9.32 -17.33
N LEU A 10 -5.37 8.21 -16.84
CA LEU A 10 -3.93 8.07 -16.66
C LEU A 10 -3.17 8.11 -18.00
N GLU A 11 -3.71 7.50 -19.05
CA GLU A 11 -3.19 7.61 -20.42
C GLU A 11 -3.18 9.06 -20.95
N ARG A 12 -4.05 9.92 -20.43
CA ARG A 12 -4.10 11.35 -20.76
C ARG A 12 -3.24 12.22 -19.85
N GLY A 13 -2.52 11.61 -18.90
CA GLY A 13 -1.76 12.33 -17.87
C GLY A 13 -2.64 13.10 -16.89
N ILE A 14 -3.92 12.73 -16.77
CA ILE A 14 -4.81 13.32 -15.77
C ILE A 14 -4.48 12.65 -14.44
N MET A 15 -3.81 13.39 -13.56
CA MET A 15 -3.47 12.86 -12.24
C MET A 15 -4.75 12.67 -11.40
N PRO A 16 -4.90 11.54 -10.69
CA PRO A 16 -6.05 11.31 -9.83
C PRO A 16 -6.16 12.42 -8.77
N THR A 17 -7.40 12.86 -8.50
CA THR A 17 -7.64 13.95 -7.54
C THR A 17 -7.82 13.37 -6.14
N PRO A 18 -7.05 13.80 -5.12
CA PRO A 18 -7.29 13.39 -3.75
C PRO A 18 -8.69 13.80 -3.27
N ARG A 19 -9.35 12.92 -2.51
CA ARG A 19 -10.59 13.27 -1.80
C ARG A 19 -10.27 14.31 -0.74
N GLY A 20 -11.18 15.26 -0.53
CA GLY A 20 -11.05 16.21 0.58
C GLY A 20 -11.08 15.51 1.95
N TYR A 21 -10.42 16.12 2.94
CA TYR A 21 -10.24 15.54 4.29
C TYR A 21 -11.52 15.00 4.91
N THR A 22 -12.58 15.82 4.96
CA THR A 22 -13.85 15.44 5.57
C THR A 22 -14.50 14.27 4.83
N THR A 23 -14.50 14.31 3.50
CA THR A 23 -15.04 13.23 2.65
C THR A 23 -14.31 11.91 2.89
N LEU A 24 -12.98 11.93 2.98
CA LEU A 24 -12.20 10.73 3.23
C LEU A 24 -12.39 10.23 4.67
N ARG A 25 -12.29 11.11 5.66
CA ARG A 25 -12.44 10.76 7.08
C ARG A 25 -13.80 10.13 7.37
N ASP A 26 -14.88 10.68 6.82
CA ASP A 26 -16.25 10.23 7.09
C ASP A 26 -16.62 8.98 6.28
N SER A 27 -15.76 8.53 5.35
CA SER A 27 -15.96 7.28 4.63
C SER A 27 -15.74 6.06 5.53
N GLU A 28 -16.69 5.12 5.53
CA GLU A 28 -16.59 3.87 6.31
C GLU A 28 -15.48 2.93 5.82
N TYR A 29 -15.12 3.01 4.54
CA TYR A 29 -14.11 2.15 3.91
C TYR A 29 -12.71 2.75 3.92
N ALA A 30 -12.58 4.04 4.23
CA ALA A 30 -11.29 4.73 4.23
C ALA A 30 -10.59 4.57 5.59
N PHE A 31 -9.36 4.10 5.54
CA PHE A 31 -8.47 3.96 6.68
C PHE A 31 -7.05 4.47 6.37
N ILE A 32 -6.27 4.75 7.41
CA ILE A 32 -4.85 5.09 7.34
C ILE A 32 -4.12 4.09 8.22
N HIS A 33 -3.26 3.30 7.61
CA HIS A 33 -2.40 2.36 8.30
C HIS A 33 -0.97 2.90 8.32
N VAL A 34 -0.35 2.86 9.48
CA VAL A 34 1.03 3.33 9.65
C VAL A 34 1.89 2.18 10.16
N PHE A 35 2.99 1.95 9.46
CA PHE A 35 4.06 1.06 9.88
C PHE A 35 5.31 1.88 10.18
N SER A 36 6.02 1.52 11.25
CA SER A 36 7.35 1.99 11.59
C SER A 36 8.19 0.78 11.91
N GLY A 37 9.37 0.66 11.30
CA GLY A 37 10.20 -0.51 11.52
C GLY A 37 11.33 -0.62 10.54
N ARG A 38 11.66 -1.85 10.16
CA ARG A 38 12.78 -2.17 9.26
C ARG A 38 12.31 -3.12 8.17
N ASP A 39 12.84 -2.96 6.97
CA ASP A 39 12.62 -3.89 5.86
C ASP A 39 13.91 -4.62 5.52
N LYS A 40 14.29 -5.61 6.34
CA LYS A 40 15.62 -6.26 6.25
C LYS A 40 15.85 -7.02 4.94
N ALA A 41 14.78 -7.50 4.32
CA ALA A 41 14.85 -8.23 3.05
C ALA A 41 14.66 -7.32 1.83
N SER A 42 14.39 -6.03 2.05
CA SER A 42 14.02 -5.06 1.00
C SER A 42 12.79 -5.48 0.17
N GLU A 43 11.93 -6.37 0.69
CA GLU A 43 10.78 -6.90 -0.05
C GLU A 43 9.65 -5.87 -0.14
N ALA A 44 9.40 -5.13 0.94
CA ALA A 44 8.43 -4.04 0.89
C ALA A 44 8.93 -2.95 -0.07
N ARG A 45 10.21 -2.53 0.04
CA ARG A 45 10.81 -1.59 -0.91
C ARG A 45 10.74 -2.07 -2.36
N ARG A 46 10.96 -3.36 -2.62
CA ARG A 46 10.86 -3.92 -3.97
C ARG A 46 9.45 -3.79 -4.54
N LYS A 47 8.42 -4.07 -3.73
CA LYS A 47 7.01 -3.90 -4.15
C LYS A 47 6.66 -2.44 -4.41
N LEU A 48 7.10 -1.54 -3.53
CA LEU A 48 6.93 -0.10 -3.72
C LEU A 48 7.69 0.39 -4.96
N GLN A 49 8.87 -0.15 -5.25
CA GLN A 49 9.60 0.17 -6.47
C GLN A 49 8.81 -0.23 -7.72
N ILE A 50 8.12 -1.37 -7.69
CA ILE A 50 7.25 -1.79 -8.80
C ILE A 50 6.06 -0.84 -8.96
N GLU A 51 5.41 -0.41 -7.87
CA GLU A 51 4.38 0.64 -7.95
C GLU A 51 4.92 1.93 -8.59
N TRP A 52 6.11 2.35 -8.16
CA TRP A 52 6.78 3.54 -8.67
C TRP A 52 7.13 3.44 -10.16
N ASP A 53 7.60 2.27 -10.60
CA ASP A 53 7.99 2.04 -11.99
C ASP A 53 6.77 1.83 -12.90
N SER A 54 5.63 1.43 -12.34
CA SER A 54 4.35 1.38 -13.04
C SER A 54 3.66 2.75 -13.17
N SER A 55 4.23 3.80 -12.56
CA SER A 55 3.66 5.14 -12.54
C SER A 55 4.45 6.13 -13.39
N ALA A 56 3.74 6.94 -14.17
CA ALA A 56 4.32 8.08 -14.89
C ALA A 56 4.70 9.26 -13.98
N LEU A 57 4.44 9.16 -12.68
CA LEU A 57 4.75 10.19 -11.71
C LEU A 57 6.18 10.05 -11.18
N VAL A 58 6.84 11.18 -10.96
CA VAL A 58 8.17 11.26 -10.35
C VAL A 58 8.18 12.32 -9.26
N ASN A 59 9.10 12.19 -8.30
CA ASN A 59 9.35 13.18 -7.28
C ASN A 59 10.76 13.77 -7.51
N PRO A 60 10.88 14.92 -8.19
CA PRO A 60 12.18 15.49 -8.52
C PRO A 60 13.03 15.78 -7.27
N LYS A 61 12.36 16.15 -6.17
CA LYS A 61 13.03 16.43 -4.89
C LYS A 61 13.54 15.16 -4.21
N PHE A 62 12.94 14.00 -4.49
CA PHE A 62 13.37 12.76 -3.88
C PHE A 62 14.75 12.35 -4.40
N ASP A 63 14.99 12.48 -5.71
CA ASP A 63 16.27 12.11 -6.34
C ASP A 63 17.42 13.01 -5.94
N GLU A 64 17.14 14.30 -5.76
CA GLU A 64 18.11 15.29 -5.26
C GLU A 64 18.39 15.15 -3.75
N TYR A 65 17.56 14.39 -3.03
CA TYR A 65 17.67 14.29 -1.59
C TYR A 65 18.83 13.37 -1.18
N GLU A 66 19.95 13.99 -0.78
CA GLU A 66 21.10 13.35 -0.14
C GLU A 66 20.85 12.98 1.33
N GLY A 67 19.60 12.68 1.70
CA GLY A 67 19.27 12.25 3.06
C GLY A 67 20.03 11.00 3.49
N ASP A 68 19.65 10.44 4.65
CA ASP A 68 20.28 9.25 5.23
C ASP A 68 19.87 7.96 4.47
N ARG A 69 19.93 7.99 3.13
CA ARG A 69 19.78 6.86 2.20
C ARG A 69 20.73 5.71 2.51
N SER A 70 21.79 6.01 3.28
CA SER A 70 22.76 5.06 3.81
C SER A 70 22.35 4.48 5.17
N ASP A 71 21.09 4.56 5.62
CA ASP A 71 20.70 3.96 6.91
C ASP A 71 21.01 2.45 6.94
N PRO A 72 22.06 2.02 7.66
CA PRO A 72 22.47 0.61 7.64
C PRO A 72 21.44 -0.28 8.33
N MET A 73 20.55 0.32 9.13
CA MET A 73 19.45 -0.39 9.79
C MET A 73 18.20 -0.50 8.92
N GLN A 74 18.21 0.13 7.73
CA GLN A 74 17.11 0.13 6.78
C GLN A 74 15.76 0.51 7.40
N ARG A 75 15.77 1.49 8.33
CA ARG A 75 14.56 1.91 9.02
C ARG A 75 13.70 2.75 8.09
N LEU A 76 12.40 2.55 8.23
CA LEU A 76 11.42 3.25 7.44
C LEU A 76 10.10 3.41 8.18
N VAL A 77 9.33 4.41 7.75
CA VAL A 77 7.91 4.55 8.03
C VAL A 77 7.15 4.40 6.72
N LEU A 78 6.12 3.57 6.71
CA LEU A 78 5.13 3.48 5.63
C LEU A 78 3.80 4.02 6.12
N VAL A 79 3.17 4.84 5.30
CA VAL A 79 1.80 5.29 5.53
C VAL A 79 0.98 4.95 4.31
N PHE A 80 -0.01 4.11 4.52
CA PHE A 80 -0.99 3.70 3.51
C PHE A 80 -2.32 4.38 3.82
N ILE A 81 -2.94 4.98 2.81
CA ILE A 81 -4.23 5.67 2.93
C ILE A 81 -5.19 5.05 1.92
N SER A 82 -6.19 4.32 2.41
CA SER A 82 -7.17 3.68 1.54
C SER A 82 -8.21 4.66 1.00
N GLY A 83 -8.60 4.48 -0.26
CA GLY A 83 -9.54 5.31 -0.99
C GLY A 83 -9.13 6.78 -1.06
N PHE A 84 -7.83 7.08 -1.03
CA PHE A 84 -7.29 8.44 -0.99
C PHE A 84 -7.79 9.29 -2.16
N PHE A 85 -7.91 8.71 -3.35
CA PHE A 85 -8.31 9.40 -4.56
C PHE A 85 -9.83 9.28 -4.83
N THR A 86 -10.37 10.22 -5.62
CA THR A 86 -11.81 10.28 -5.95
C THR A 86 -12.31 9.06 -6.73
N ASP A 87 -11.42 8.39 -7.45
CA ASP A 87 -11.66 7.18 -8.23
C ASP A 87 -11.67 5.90 -7.37
N GLY A 88 -11.20 5.99 -6.11
CA GLY A 88 -11.09 4.86 -5.18
C GLY A 88 -9.67 4.31 -5.04
N THR A 89 -8.71 4.81 -5.81
CA THR A 89 -7.31 4.38 -5.73
C THR A 89 -6.70 4.74 -4.37
N ASP A 90 -5.88 3.84 -3.84
CA ASP A 90 -5.17 4.02 -2.58
C ASP A 90 -3.87 4.82 -2.79
N PHE A 91 -3.31 5.35 -1.71
CA PHE A 91 -2.06 6.12 -1.76
C PHE A 91 -1.11 5.67 -0.67
N ILE A 92 0.17 5.57 -1.01
CA ILE A 92 1.23 5.21 -0.07
C ILE A 92 2.39 6.20 -0.15
N TYR A 93 2.99 6.49 1.00
CA TYR A 93 4.27 7.18 1.06
C TYR A 93 5.20 6.53 2.09
N MET A 94 6.49 6.62 1.81
CA MET A 94 7.57 6.02 2.57
C MET A 94 8.61 7.07 2.96
N ILE A 95 8.96 7.07 4.24
CA ILE A 95 10.01 7.91 4.81
C ILE A 95 11.14 7.01 5.26
N GLU A 96 12.36 7.30 4.81
CA GLU A 96 13.53 6.49 5.10
C GLU A 96 14.50 7.23 6.03
N GLY A 97 15.20 6.48 6.87
CA GLY A 97 16.28 7.02 7.71
C GLY A 97 15.80 7.64 9.03
N ALA A 98 16.68 7.57 10.03
CA ALA A 98 16.32 7.88 11.41
C ALA A 98 15.95 9.35 11.65
N ASP A 99 16.67 10.27 11.01
CA ASP A 99 16.45 11.72 11.19
C ASP A 99 15.07 12.12 10.67
N ASP A 100 14.70 11.63 9.49
CA ASP A 100 13.42 11.92 8.86
C ASP A 100 12.25 11.26 9.57
N MET A 101 12.41 9.98 9.98
CA MET A 101 11.43 9.31 10.82
C MET A 101 11.20 10.08 12.14
N SER A 102 12.27 10.54 12.79
CA SER A 102 12.17 11.30 14.05
C SER A 102 11.38 12.61 13.84
N LYS A 103 11.60 13.29 12.72
CA LYS A 103 10.88 14.53 12.37
C LYS A 103 9.44 14.29 11.99
N PHE A 104 9.16 13.18 11.32
CA PHE A 104 7.80 12.73 11.07
C PHE A 104 7.04 12.48 12.38
N TRP A 105 7.61 11.71 13.30
CA TRP A 105 6.96 11.43 14.59
C TRP A 105 6.76 12.70 15.43
N LEU A 106 7.75 13.59 15.47
CA LEU A 106 7.63 14.89 16.16
C LEU A 106 6.52 15.76 15.56
N GLY A 107 6.30 15.67 14.25
CA GLY A 107 5.28 16.43 13.52
C GLY A 107 3.85 16.04 13.88
N THR A 108 3.62 14.81 14.33
CA THR A 108 2.28 14.20 14.53
C THR A 108 1.36 15.04 15.43
N PHE A 109 1.91 15.75 16.41
CA PHE A 109 1.15 16.59 17.34
C PHE A 109 1.33 18.09 17.11
N SER A 110 2.11 18.48 16.10
CA SER A 110 2.43 19.89 15.81
C SER A 110 1.35 20.62 15.01
N GLY A 111 0.43 19.87 14.38
CA GLY A 111 -0.57 20.39 13.44
C GLY A 111 0.01 20.84 12.09
N LYS A 112 1.30 20.60 11.84
CA LYS A 112 1.95 20.83 10.54
C LYS A 112 2.19 19.47 9.89
N SER A 113 1.91 19.34 8.59
CA SER A 113 2.22 18.15 7.81
C SER A 113 3.73 17.92 7.68
N TYR A 114 4.12 16.68 7.43
CA TYR A 114 5.47 16.35 7.01
C TYR A 114 5.72 16.90 5.60
N ASN A 115 6.81 17.67 5.44
CA ASN A 115 7.10 18.41 4.21
C ASN A 115 8.51 18.17 3.65
N ARG A 116 9.18 17.12 4.12
CA ARG A 116 10.49 16.72 3.59
C ARG A 116 10.31 15.75 2.43
N PRO A 117 11.33 15.61 1.56
CA PRO A 117 11.29 14.61 0.50
C PRO A 117 11.01 13.22 1.05
N CYS A 118 10.13 12.50 0.37
CA CYS A 118 9.77 11.11 0.66
C CYS A 118 9.41 10.42 -0.66
N TRP A 119 9.48 9.09 -0.64
CA TRP A 119 8.96 8.28 -1.73
C TRP A 119 7.43 8.23 -1.60
N ALA A 120 6.69 8.32 -2.71
CA ALA A 120 5.24 8.24 -2.68
C ALA A 120 4.65 7.79 -4.01
N SER A 121 3.57 7.02 -3.99
CA SER A 121 2.91 6.55 -5.21
C SER A 121 1.43 6.27 -4.96
N PRO A 122 0.55 6.44 -5.96
CA PRO A 122 -0.68 5.67 -6.04
C PRO A 122 -0.37 4.17 -5.96
N VAL A 123 -1.28 3.39 -5.38
CA VAL A 123 -1.16 1.93 -5.29
C VAL A 123 -2.07 1.32 -6.35
N THR A 124 -1.48 0.58 -7.29
CA THR A 124 -2.17 0.02 -8.45
C THR A 124 -1.84 -1.45 -8.73
N VAL A 125 -0.71 -1.95 -8.22
CA VAL A 125 -0.22 -3.30 -8.50
C VAL A 125 -0.47 -4.25 -7.33
N TYR A 126 -0.18 -3.83 -6.11
CA TYR A 126 -0.24 -4.64 -4.91
C TYR A 126 -1.36 -4.21 -3.97
N GLU A 127 -1.98 -5.18 -3.31
CA GLU A 127 -2.93 -4.89 -2.24
C GLU A 127 -2.22 -4.53 -0.93
N PHE A 128 -2.96 -3.90 -0.01
CA PHE A 128 -2.49 -3.56 1.32
C PHE A 128 -1.80 -4.73 2.03
N ASP A 129 -2.46 -5.90 2.09
CA ASP A 129 -1.92 -7.06 2.80
C ASP A 129 -0.64 -7.59 2.16
N GLU A 130 -0.50 -7.47 0.84
CA GLU A 130 0.72 -7.88 0.14
C GLU A 130 1.90 -7.00 0.52
N ILE A 131 1.71 -5.68 0.66
CA ILE A 131 2.78 -4.76 1.05
C ILE A 131 3.18 -5.00 2.51
N PHE A 132 2.21 -5.01 3.43
CA PHE A 132 2.48 -5.06 4.87
C PHE A 132 2.76 -6.48 5.42
N SER A 133 2.50 -7.53 4.65
CA SER A 133 2.90 -8.91 4.98
C SER A 133 4.21 -9.34 4.30
N SER A 134 5.00 -8.38 3.82
CA SER A 134 6.25 -8.67 3.12
C SER A 134 7.28 -9.36 4.04
N PRO A 135 7.96 -10.43 3.58
CA PRO A 135 9.01 -11.07 4.37
C PRO A 135 10.12 -10.08 4.76
N GLY A 136 10.60 -10.17 6.00
CA GLY A 136 11.67 -9.30 6.50
C GLY A 136 11.21 -7.91 6.95
N LEU A 137 9.90 -7.62 6.88
CA LEU A 137 9.31 -6.42 7.45
C LEU A 137 9.12 -6.59 8.96
N GLU A 138 9.97 -5.94 9.75
CA GLU A 138 9.97 -6.01 11.21
C GLU A 138 9.36 -4.74 11.81
N ALA A 139 8.16 -4.86 12.36
CA ALA A 139 7.43 -3.73 12.95
C ALA A 139 7.95 -3.38 14.35
N GLU A 140 8.34 -2.12 14.54
CA GLU A 140 8.40 -1.48 15.85
C GLU A 140 7.01 -0.92 16.22
N PHE A 141 6.27 -0.44 15.22
CA PHE A 141 4.87 -0.05 15.31
C PHE A 141 4.15 -0.45 14.01
N SER A 142 2.96 -1.01 14.10
CA SER A 142 2.09 -1.25 12.93
C SER A 142 0.64 -1.19 13.39
N GLY A 143 -0.16 -0.33 12.77
CA GLY A 143 -1.57 -0.25 13.12
C GLY A 143 -2.34 0.81 12.33
N GLU A 144 -3.64 0.59 12.30
CA GLU A 144 -4.60 1.59 11.83
C GLU A 144 -4.61 2.77 12.82
N VAL A 145 -4.55 3.98 12.29
CA VAL A 145 -4.66 5.19 13.12
C VAL A 145 -6.14 5.41 13.45
N SER A 146 -6.46 5.75 14.70
CA SER A 146 -7.89 5.97 15.00
C SER A 146 -8.36 7.35 14.55
N LYS A 147 -9.55 7.42 13.92
CA LYS A 147 -10.22 8.67 13.54
C LYS A 147 -10.60 9.56 14.74
N THR A 148 -10.61 8.99 15.94
CA THR A 148 -10.95 9.67 17.20
C THR A 148 -9.74 9.91 18.10
N GLU A 149 -8.61 9.24 17.85
CA GLU A 149 -7.37 9.41 18.61
C GLU A 149 -6.91 10.87 18.59
N THR A 150 -6.68 11.43 19.78
CA THR A 150 -6.24 12.83 19.95
C THR A 150 -7.15 13.80 19.18
N LYS A 151 -8.47 13.62 19.28
CA LYS A 151 -9.48 14.42 18.56
C LYS A 151 -9.33 14.38 17.03
N GLY A 152 -8.72 13.33 16.49
CA GLY A 152 -8.43 13.16 15.07
C GLY A 152 -7.21 13.93 14.57
N LEU A 153 -6.39 14.51 15.46
CA LEU A 153 -5.19 15.26 15.06
C LEU A 153 -4.17 14.36 14.34
N ARG A 154 -3.97 13.14 14.84
CA ARG A 154 -3.05 12.17 14.22
C ARG A 154 -3.54 11.74 12.84
N TRP A 155 -4.83 11.45 12.70
CA TRP A 155 -5.45 11.14 11.41
C TRP A 155 -5.26 12.28 10.39
N LYS A 156 -5.56 13.50 10.82
CA LYS A 156 -5.37 14.71 10.02
C LYS A 156 -3.92 14.88 9.59
N TYR A 157 -2.97 14.71 10.51
CA TYR A 157 -1.54 14.82 10.23
C TYR A 157 -1.09 13.86 9.12
N HIS A 158 -1.48 12.58 9.19
CA HIS A 158 -1.09 11.59 8.19
C HIS A 158 -1.72 11.86 6.82
N TYR A 159 -2.98 12.29 6.81
CA TYR A 159 -3.67 12.71 5.58
C TYR A 159 -3.02 13.95 4.94
N GLU A 160 -2.76 15.01 5.72
CA GLU A 160 -2.13 16.23 5.20
C GLU A 160 -0.69 15.99 4.74
N SER A 161 0.04 15.07 5.40
CA SER A 161 1.36 14.63 4.94
C SER A 161 1.27 13.83 3.63
N GLY A 162 0.24 13.02 3.46
CA GLY A 162 -0.04 12.34 2.19
C GLY A 162 -0.36 13.33 1.05
N LEU A 163 -1.13 14.38 1.33
CA LEU A 163 -1.37 15.46 0.36
C LEU A 163 -0.09 16.19 -0.03
N GLU A 164 0.81 16.45 0.91
CA GLU A 164 2.09 17.11 0.65
C GLU A 164 3.05 16.23 -0.17
N ALA A 165 3.05 14.92 0.11
CA ALA A 165 3.78 13.95 -0.68
C ALA A 165 3.24 13.88 -2.12
N TRP A 166 1.91 13.82 -2.26
CA TRP A 166 1.23 13.85 -3.56
C TRP A 166 1.50 15.13 -4.35
N SER A 167 1.43 16.29 -3.71
CA SER A 167 1.66 17.59 -4.36
C SER A 167 3.10 17.79 -4.82
N SER A 168 4.03 16.99 -4.30
CA SER A 168 5.44 16.97 -4.72
C SER A 168 5.69 16.08 -5.94
N LEU A 169 4.71 15.27 -6.36
CA LEU A 169 4.81 14.46 -7.58
C LEU A 169 4.53 15.31 -8.82
N VAL A 170 5.28 15.02 -9.89
CA VAL A 170 5.09 15.63 -11.20
C VAL A 170 4.98 14.54 -12.26
N PHE A 171 4.17 14.79 -13.29
CA PHE A 171 4.05 13.89 -14.43
C PHE A 171 5.31 13.95 -15.30
N SER A 172 5.88 12.78 -15.60
CA SER A 172 7.02 12.62 -16.50
C SER A 172 6.57 11.97 -17.81
N GLN A 173 6.56 12.76 -18.88
CA GLN A 173 6.24 12.28 -20.23
C GLN A 173 7.19 11.16 -20.68
N GLU A 174 8.47 11.26 -20.31
CA GLU A 174 9.47 10.24 -20.66
C GLU A 174 9.14 8.89 -20.00
N ARG A 175 8.79 8.88 -18.71
CA ARG A 175 8.36 7.65 -18.04
C ARG A 175 7.07 7.09 -18.63
N TYR A 176 6.11 7.95 -18.92
CA TYR A 176 4.86 7.54 -19.56
C TYR A 176 5.13 6.81 -20.89
N GLU A 177 6.01 7.35 -21.73
CA GLU A 177 6.39 6.72 -23.00
C GLU A 177 7.11 5.38 -22.80
N GLN A 178 7.98 5.28 -21.79
CA GLN A 178 8.67 4.03 -21.44
C GLN A 178 7.69 2.94 -20.99
N ILE A 179 6.73 3.28 -20.11
CA ILE A 179 5.68 2.36 -19.64
C ILE A 179 4.84 1.89 -20.83
N LYS A 180 4.35 2.83 -21.63
CA LYS A 180 3.54 2.52 -22.82
C LYS A 180 4.27 1.60 -23.80
N GLN A 181 5.56 1.86 -24.04
CA GLN A 181 6.36 1.02 -24.92
C GLN A 181 6.54 -0.40 -24.34
N ALA A 182 6.80 -0.52 -23.04
CA ALA A 182 6.92 -1.81 -22.37
C ALA A 182 5.62 -2.63 -22.47
N ASP A 183 4.46 -1.98 -22.30
CA ASP A 183 3.14 -2.63 -22.44
C ASP A 183 2.90 -3.10 -23.88
N GLU A 184 3.18 -2.25 -24.87
CA GLU A 184 3.05 -2.61 -26.29
C GLU A 184 3.93 -3.80 -26.68
N ASP A 185 5.17 -3.83 -26.18
CA ASP A 185 6.10 -4.93 -26.43
C ASP A 185 5.65 -6.22 -25.71
N HIS A 186 5.10 -6.13 -24.50
CA HIS A 186 4.56 -7.28 -23.77
C HIS A 186 3.35 -7.90 -24.49
N VAL A 187 2.41 -7.08 -24.95
CA VAL A 187 1.24 -7.54 -25.72
C VAL A 187 1.66 -8.20 -27.03
N ARG A 188 2.69 -7.66 -27.71
CA ARG A 188 3.25 -8.26 -28.92
C ARG A 188 3.86 -9.63 -28.62
N GLU A 189 4.60 -9.77 -27.53
CA GLU A 189 5.19 -11.05 -27.13
C GLU A 189 4.12 -12.11 -26.84
N LEU A 190 3.12 -11.79 -26.04
CA LEU A 190 2.00 -12.69 -25.73
C LEU A 190 1.27 -13.14 -27.00
N SER A 191 1.06 -12.22 -27.95
CA SER A 191 0.44 -12.53 -29.24
C SER A 191 1.26 -13.52 -30.06
N LEU A 192 2.60 -13.37 -30.08
CA LEU A 192 3.50 -14.30 -30.76
C LEU A 192 3.55 -15.68 -30.08
N GLN A 193 3.50 -15.73 -28.74
CA GLN A 193 3.44 -16.99 -27.99
C GLN A 193 2.12 -17.73 -28.26
N ALA A 194 1.00 -17.01 -28.34
CA ALA A 194 -0.30 -17.58 -28.68
C ALA A 194 -0.34 -18.18 -30.09
N GLN A 195 0.26 -17.51 -31.08
CA GLN A 195 0.37 -18.02 -32.45
C GLN A 195 1.23 -19.29 -32.54
N LYS A 196 2.38 -19.34 -31.84
CA LYS A 196 3.22 -20.55 -31.80
C LYS A 196 2.47 -21.75 -31.21
N THR A 197 1.70 -21.52 -30.15
CA THR A 197 0.93 -22.58 -29.48
C THR A 197 -0.20 -23.13 -30.34
N SER A 198 -0.82 -22.30 -31.20
CA SER A 198 -1.88 -22.76 -32.12
C SER A 198 -1.34 -23.55 -33.31
N GLU A 199 -0.16 -23.20 -33.83
CA GLU A 199 0.53 -23.95 -34.88
C GLU A 199 1.00 -25.35 -34.42
N GLU A 200 1.42 -25.48 -33.16
CA GLU A 200 1.81 -26.78 -32.59
C GLU A 200 0.61 -27.71 -32.36
N LYS A 201 -0.53 -27.19 -31.91
CA LYS A 201 -1.77 -27.98 -31.77
C LYS A 201 -2.36 -28.39 -33.12
N GLY A 202 -2.21 -27.57 -34.17
CA GLY A 202 -2.65 -27.91 -35.52
C GLY A 202 -1.93 -29.10 -36.14
N LYS A 203 -0.71 -29.42 -35.71
CA LYS A 203 0.08 -30.56 -36.21
C LYS A 203 -0.17 -31.88 -35.49
N GLN A 204 -0.83 -31.87 -34.32
CA GLN A 204 -1.17 -33.10 -33.58
C GLN A 204 -2.58 -33.66 -33.89
N GLY A 205 -3.42 -32.92 -34.63
CA GLY A 205 -4.79 -33.32 -34.94
C GLY A 205 -4.97 -34.31 -36.10
N GLU A 206 -3.91 -34.67 -36.84
CA GLU A 206 -4.03 -35.44 -38.10
C GLU A 206 -3.70 -36.94 -37.98
N LYS A 207 -3.64 -37.51 -36.76
CA LYS A 207 -3.34 -38.94 -36.54
C LYS A 207 -4.09 -39.61 -35.38
N GLN A 208 -5.39 -39.35 -35.20
CA GLN A 208 -6.22 -40.22 -34.37
C GLN A 208 -7.57 -40.49 -35.05
N ASP A 209 -7.51 -41.41 -36.00
CA ASP A 209 -8.67 -42.16 -36.48
C ASP A 209 -8.76 -43.47 -35.67
N GLY A 210 -9.93 -43.70 -35.05
CA GLY A 210 -10.40 -45.02 -34.64
C GLY A 210 -9.94 -45.59 -33.29
N LYS A 211 -10.69 -45.30 -32.22
CA LYS A 211 -11.35 -46.35 -31.41
C LYS A 211 -12.30 -45.75 -30.36
N GLU A 212 -13.60 -45.90 -30.62
CA GLU A 212 -14.62 -45.92 -29.58
C GLU A 212 -14.36 -47.09 -28.62
N GLU A 213 -14.22 -46.81 -27.34
CA GLU A 213 -14.50 -47.79 -26.28
C GLU A 213 -15.39 -47.12 -25.25
N GLU A 214 -16.64 -47.59 -25.22
CA GLU A 214 -17.60 -47.39 -24.13
C GLU A 214 -16.95 -47.79 -22.80
N LYS A 215 -17.02 -46.91 -21.80
CA LYS A 215 -16.97 -47.36 -20.41
C LYS A 215 -17.77 -46.47 -19.46
N LYS A 216 -18.96 -46.99 -19.18
CA LYS A 216 -19.72 -47.03 -17.92
C LYS A 216 -19.39 -45.99 -16.84
N GLU A 217 -20.44 -45.22 -16.57
CA GLU A 217 -20.90 -44.75 -15.26
C GLU A 217 -20.56 -45.71 -14.11
N GLU A 218 -19.92 -45.17 -13.06
CA GLU A 218 -20.17 -45.57 -11.67
C GLU A 218 -20.21 -44.29 -10.81
N GLU A 219 -21.42 -43.99 -10.34
CA GLU A 219 -21.70 -43.19 -9.15
C GLU A 219 -21.03 -43.82 -7.92
N GLU A 220 -20.51 -42.97 -7.02
CA GLU A 220 -20.42 -43.13 -5.55
C GLU A 220 -19.28 -42.20 -5.09
N GLY A 221 -19.35 -41.41 -4.03
CA GLY A 221 -20.34 -41.28 -2.98
C GLY A 221 -19.79 -40.26 -1.97
N SER A 222 -20.73 -39.52 -1.40
CA SER A 222 -20.69 -38.72 -0.17
C SER A 222 -19.48 -38.86 0.76
N LYS A 223 -19.00 -37.72 1.28
CA LYS A 223 -18.86 -37.51 2.73
C LYS A 223 -18.67 -36.04 3.09
N GLU A 224 -19.76 -35.46 3.58
CA GLU A 224 -19.77 -34.24 4.39
C GLU A 224 -18.95 -34.47 5.66
N GLY A 225 -17.94 -33.62 5.87
CA GLY A 225 -17.18 -33.54 7.11
C GLY A 225 -17.63 -32.34 7.93
N GLU A 226 -18.58 -32.56 8.84
CA GLU A 226 -18.99 -31.62 9.89
C GLU A 226 -17.82 -31.42 10.87
N VAL A 227 -17.12 -30.29 10.75
CA VAL A 227 -16.10 -29.87 11.73
C VAL A 227 -16.78 -29.08 12.83
N ARG A 228 -17.03 -29.73 13.97
CA ARG A 228 -17.39 -29.09 15.24
C ARG A 228 -16.16 -28.41 15.84
N ILE A 229 -16.18 -27.09 15.93
CA ILE A 229 -15.25 -26.34 16.76
C ILE A 229 -15.88 -26.17 18.15
N PRO A 230 -15.20 -26.59 19.24
CA PRO A 230 -15.69 -26.42 20.59
C PRO A 230 -15.56 -24.97 21.07
N GLU A 231 -16.66 -24.45 21.65
CA GLU A 231 -16.67 -23.27 22.53
C GLU A 231 -15.77 -23.50 23.74
N GLN A 232 -14.71 -22.71 23.85
CA GLN A 232 -13.97 -22.39 25.08
C GLN A 232 -13.35 -21.00 24.85
N GLY A 233 -13.43 -20.02 25.73
CA GLY A 233 -13.98 -19.93 27.07
C GLY A 233 -13.74 -18.49 27.51
N ASP A 234 -14.77 -17.90 28.08
CA ASP A 234 -14.75 -16.67 28.85
C ASP A 234 -13.69 -16.76 29.97
N SER A 235 -12.73 -15.84 29.97
CA SER A 235 -11.93 -15.58 31.15
C SER A 235 -11.39 -14.15 31.15
N GLY A 236 -11.79 -13.39 32.16
CA GLY A 236 -10.78 -12.68 32.94
C GLY A 236 -10.73 -11.18 32.76
N ARG A 237 -11.80 -10.52 33.22
CA ARG A 237 -11.75 -9.23 33.91
C ARG A 237 -10.56 -9.18 34.89
N SER A 238 -9.67 -8.21 34.72
CA SER A 238 -8.82 -7.70 35.79
C SER A 238 -8.86 -6.17 35.76
N GLU A 239 -9.72 -5.64 36.60
CA GLU A 239 -9.68 -4.27 37.11
C GLU A 239 -8.53 -4.18 38.12
N GLU A 240 -7.54 -3.34 37.85
CA GLU A 240 -6.59 -2.76 38.81
C GLU A 240 -6.06 -1.51 38.07
N GLY A 241 -6.15 -0.28 38.56
CA GLY A 241 -6.14 0.18 39.93
C GLY A 241 -4.98 1.18 40.05
N THR A 242 -5.31 2.41 40.46
CA THR A 242 -4.42 3.44 41.04
C THR A 242 -3.32 4.06 40.16
N ASP A 243 -3.29 5.39 40.05
CA ASP A 243 -2.59 6.22 41.04
C ASP A 243 -2.76 7.72 40.72
N ASP A 244 -3.38 8.44 41.65
CA ASP A 244 -3.59 9.89 41.62
C ASP A 244 -2.34 10.58 42.17
N GLY A 245 -1.38 10.86 41.29
CA GLY A 245 -0.18 11.63 41.60
C GLY A 245 -0.46 13.14 41.66
N HIS A 246 -0.92 13.61 42.83
CA HIS A 246 -0.84 15.01 43.27
C HIS A 246 0.63 15.44 43.49
N GLY A 247 1.03 16.57 42.92
CA GLY A 247 2.27 17.30 43.22
C GLY A 247 2.18 18.67 42.54
N ASP A 248 1.62 19.68 43.21
CA ASP A 248 2.16 20.48 44.32
C ASP A 248 3.16 21.56 43.88
N ASP A 249 2.94 22.69 44.53
CA ASP A 249 3.45 24.04 44.46
C ASP A 249 4.94 24.27 44.17
N GLY A 250 5.20 25.49 43.69
CA GLY A 250 6.47 26.19 43.91
C GLY A 250 6.86 27.06 42.74
N SER A 251 6.38 28.31 42.67
CA SER A 251 7.16 29.51 43.03
C SER A 251 8.56 29.56 42.38
N ASP A 252 8.83 30.55 41.54
CA ASP A 252 9.41 31.79 42.07
C ASP A 252 9.46 32.91 41.03
N ALA A 253 9.24 34.11 41.54
CA ALA A 253 9.41 35.37 40.85
C ALA A 253 10.83 35.88 41.11
N THR A 254 11.55 36.30 40.07
CA THR A 254 12.61 37.31 40.23
C THR A 254 12.88 38.05 38.93
N THR A 255 12.55 39.35 39.00
CA THR A 255 13.26 40.54 38.46
C THR A 255 13.25 40.80 36.97
#